data_AF-A0A0J9S6U8-F1
#
_entry.id   AF-A0A0J9S6U8-F1
#
_cell.length_a   1.000
_cell.length_b   1.000
_cell.length_c   1.000
_cell.angle_alpha   90.00
_cell.angle_beta   90.00
_cell.angle_gamma   90.00
#
_symmetry.space_group_name_H-M   'P 1'
#
loop_
_entity.id
_entity.type
_entity.pdbx_description
1 polymer ?
#
loop_
_entity_poly.entity_id
_entity_poly.type
_entity_poly.pdbx_seq_one_letter_code
_entity_poly.pdbx_strand_id
1 'polypeptide(L)'
;MSKLENQIKHIESNIIFKEKRIQDLEREIQELKNYSKSLYEKLINQQEVLLKRKKQNVLTDIKINRLKKDIIEICKAIQNANKKITHTFAELKKKKKLIKENTQCMEEIYNDVLKKNAMHNEQNNTTLTILNNFFIKKELHNNDLKLLLKVKKEKIKIVKNQVKEMDKNITAKRSNIALLDSRLTANLHTIKGCIGELTQMGAIQTIQINKKNIPRICLNIINNLIEKQEGRKETVWDPHTDDDKMQTADNTVATENREEEKLELRLNTQEFIELENFLL
;
A
#
# COMPACT_ATOMS: atom_id res chain seq x y z
N MET A 1 -168.74 -29.88 -43.34
CA MET A 1 -167.66 -28.88 -43.32
C MET A 1 -167.40 -28.41 -44.74
N SER A 2 -167.28 -27.10 -44.95
CA SER A 2 -167.17 -26.49 -46.27
C SER A 2 -165.74 -26.55 -46.81
N LYS A 3 -165.56 -26.51 -48.14
CA LYS A 3 -164.25 -26.55 -48.82
C LYS A 3 -163.31 -25.42 -48.36
N LEU A 4 -163.87 -24.28 -47.93
CA LEU A 4 -163.15 -23.09 -47.47
C LEU A 4 -162.52 -23.29 -46.08
N GLU A 5 -163.25 -23.89 -45.13
CA GLU A 5 -162.74 -24.16 -43.77
C GLU A 5 -161.52 -25.09 -43.77
N ASN A 6 -161.51 -26.09 -44.65
CA ASN A 6 -160.37 -27.00 -44.81
C ASN A 6 -159.14 -26.28 -45.38
N GLN A 7 -159.33 -25.32 -46.29
CA GLN A 7 -158.24 -24.50 -46.83
C GLN A 7 -157.66 -23.58 -45.76
N ILE A 8 -158.51 -22.93 -44.95
CA ILE A 8 -158.08 -22.07 -43.85
C ILE A 8 -157.26 -22.87 -42.83
N LYS A 9 -157.76 -24.03 -42.36
CA LYS A 9 -157.02 -24.91 -41.44
C LYS A 9 -155.67 -25.38 -42.00
N HIS A 10 -155.59 -25.61 -43.31
CA HIS A 10 -154.34 -26.00 -43.95
C HIS A 10 -153.34 -24.84 -44.00
N ILE A 11 -153.80 -23.62 -44.27
CA ILE A 11 -152.98 -22.40 -44.24
C ILE A 11 -152.48 -22.15 -42.81
N GLU A 12 -153.35 -22.21 -41.80
CA GLU A 12 -152.98 -22.05 -40.38
C GLU A 12 -151.93 -23.07 -39.95
N SER A 13 -152.13 -24.36 -40.29
CA SER A 13 -151.15 -25.41 -40.01
C SER A 13 -149.79 -25.14 -40.68
N ASN A 14 -149.79 -24.64 -41.92
CA ASN A 14 -148.57 -24.27 -42.63
C ASN A 14 -147.89 -23.04 -42.01
N ILE A 15 -148.66 -22.06 -41.53
CA ILE A 15 -148.13 -20.89 -40.81
C ILE A 15 -147.44 -21.35 -39.52
N ILE A 16 -148.13 -22.15 -38.70
CA ILE A 16 -147.58 -22.70 -37.45
C ILE A 16 -146.29 -23.49 -37.71
N PHE A 17 -146.28 -24.33 -38.76
CA PHE A 17 -145.09 -25.09 -39.14
C PHE A 17 -143.92 -24.16 -39.54
N LYS A 18 -144.19 -23.10 -40.32
CA LYS A 18 -143.18 -22.13 -40.73
C LYS A 18 -142.68 -21.28 -39.57
N GLU A 19 -143.54 -20.85 -38.64
CA GLU A 19 -143.15 -20.12 -37.43
C GLU A 19 -142.23 -20.96 -36.55
N LYS A 20 -142.56 -22.24 -36.35
CA LYS A 20 -141.67 -23.18 -35.64
C LYS A 20 -140.32 -23.31 -36.34
N ARG A 21 -140.31 -23.40 -37.68
CA ARG A 21 -139.06 -23.45 -38.46
C ARG A 21 -138.22 -22.18 -38.33
N ILE A 22 -138.86 -21.00 -38.26
CA ILE A 22 -138.18 -19.72 -38.02
C ILE A 22 -137.54 -19.72 -36.63
N GLN A 23 -138.28 -20.13 -35.59
CA GLN A 23 -137.75 -20.21 -34.22
C GLN A 23 -136.57 -21.17 -34.09
N ASP A 24 -136.63 -22.33 -34.75
CA ASP A 24 -135.53 -23.29 -34.77
C ASP A 24 -134.28 -22.69 -35.46
N LEU A 25 -134.46 -21.99 -36.60
CA LEU A 25 -133.37 -21.30 -37.29
C LEU A 25 -132.78 -20.14 -36.47
N GLU A 26 -133.60 -19.37 -35.77
CA GLU A 26 -133.13 -18.31 -34.86
C GLU A 26 -132.28 -18.88 -33.73
N ARG A 27 -132.66 -20.03 -33.18
CA ARG A 27 -131.88 -20.75 -32.17
C ARG A 27 -130.53 -21.21 -32.73
N GLU A 28 -130.52 -21.84 -33.92
CA GLU A 28 -129.29 -22.26 -34.59
C GLU A 28 -128.36 -21.05 -34.86
N ILE A 29 -128.91 -19.93 -35.32
CA ILE A 29 -128.15 -18.68 -35.53
C ILE A 29 -127.52 -18.20 -34.22
N GLN A 30 -128.26 -18.26 -33.11
CA GLN A 30 -127.75 -17.82 -31.80
C GLN A 30 -126.65 -18.75 -31.27
N GLU A 31 -126.80 -20.06 -31.44
CA GLU A 31 -125.76 -21.05 -31.10
C GLU A 31 -124.49 -20.82 -31.93
N LEU A 32 -124.62 -20.57 -33.24
CA LEU A 32 -123.50 -20.25 -34.12
C LEU A 32 -122.81 -18.95 -33.71
N LYS A 33 -123.55 -17.90 -33.33
CA LYS A 33 -122.99 -16.65 -32.81
C LYS A 33 -122.19 -16.89 -31.53
N ASN A 34 -122.73 -17.66 -30.59
CA ASN A 34 -122.06 -17.98 -29.33
C ASN A 34 -120.78 -18.81 -29.57
N TYR A 35 -120.85 -19.80 -30.46
CA TYR A 35 -119.68 -20.62 -30.84
C TYR A 35 -118.59 -19.77 -31.51
N SER A 36 -118.98 -18.92 -32.47
CA SER A 36 -118.09 -17.99 -33.16
C SER A 36 -117.39 -17.05 -32.18
N LYS A 37 -118.13 -16.45 -31.24
CA LYS A 37 -117.57 -15.59 -30.19
C LYS A 37 -116.53 -16.32 -29.34
N SER A 38 -116.86 -17.52 -28.84
CA SER A 38 -115.94 -18.34 -28.05
C SER A 38 -114.68 -18.73 -28.85
N LEU A 39 -114.82 -19.02 -30.15
CA LEU A 39 -113.69 -19.32 -31.01
C LEU A 39 -112.77 -18.10 -31.18
N TYR A 40 -113.33 -16.91 -31.42
CA TYR A 40 -112.54 -15.67 -31.51
C TYR A 40 -111.82 -15.35 -30.20
N GLU A 41 -112.46 -15.50 -29.04
CA GLU A 41 -111.81 -15.30 -27.74
C GLU A 41 -110.63 -16.27 -27.54
N LYS A 42 -110.77 -17.54 -27.92
CA LYS A 42 -109.66 -18.52 -27.87
C LYS A 42 -108.51 -18.12 -28.79
N LEU A 43 -108.80 -17.66 -30.01
CA LEU A 43 -107.79 -17.20 -30.97
C LEU A 43 -107.05 -15.97 -30.47
N ILE A 44 -107.76 -15.00 -29.90
CA ILE A 44 -107.16 -13.79 -29.30
C ILE A 44 -106.22 -14.19 -28.14
N ASN A 45 -106.67 -15.06 -27.24
CA ASN A 45 -105.85 -15.53 -26.12
C ASN A 45 -104.60 -16.29 -26.60
N GLN A 46 -104.73 -17.15 -27.62
CA GLN A 46 -103.57 -17.84 -28.21
C GLN A 46 -102.58 -16.85 -28.83
N GLN A 47 -103.07 -15.84 -29.55
CA GLN A 47 -102.23 -14.79 -30.13
C GLN A 47 -101.47 -14.02 -29.04
N GLU A 48 -102.11 -13.67 -27.93
CA GLU A 48 -101.46 -12.96 -26.82
C GLU A 48 -100.35 -13.81 -26.17
N VAL A 49 -100.60 -15.10 -25.93
CA VAL A 49 -99.59 -16.03 -25.38
C VAL A 49 -98.40 -16.16 -26.33
N LEU A 50 -98.64 -16.28 -27.64
CA LEU A 50 -97.58 -16.37 -28.65
C LEU A 50 -96.76 -15.08 -28.71
N LEU A 51 -97.40 -13.91 -28.63
CA LEU A 51 -96.72 -12.61 -28.59
C LEU A 51 -95.85 -12.46 -27.35
N LYS A 52 -96.34 -12.86 -26.17
CA LYS A 52 -95.55 -12.87 -24.91
C LYS A 52 -94.32 -13.77 -25.03
N ARG A 53 -94.48 -14.99 -25.56
CA ARG A 53 -93.35 -15.92 -25.80
C ARG A 53 -92.35 -15.35 -26.79
N LYS A 54 -92.81 -14.78 -27.91
CA LYS A 54 -91.93 -14.17 -28.93
C LYS A 54 -91.12 -13.01 -28.35
N LYS A 55 -91.75 -12.13 -27.56
CA LYS A 55 -91.05 -11.03 -26.86
C LYS A 55 -89.98 -11.57 -25.91
N GLN A 56 -90.29 -12.59 -25.13
CA GLN A 56 -89.33 -13.20 -24.20
C GLN A 56 -88.14 -13.83 -24.94
N ASN A 57 -88.37 -14.52 -26.06
CA ASN A 57 -87.31 -15.11 -26.87
C ASN A 57 -86.38 -14.03 -27.43
N VAL A 58 -86.92 -12.96 -28.02
CA VAL A 58 -86.13 -11.84 -28.54
C VAL A 58 -85.29 -11.18 -27.43
N LEU A 59 -85.86 -10.95 -26.25
CA LEU A 59 -85.11 -10.40 -25.10
C LEU A 59 -83.97 -11.33 -24.65
N THR A 60 -84.22 -12.64 -24.67
CA THR A 60 -83.22 -13.65 -24.32
C THR A 60 -82.08 -13.67 -25.34
N ASP A 61 -82.39 -13.61 -26.64
CA ASP A 61 -81.39 -13.56 -27.71
C ASP A 61 -80.52 -12.30 -27.64
N ILE A 62 -81.14 -11.14 -27.36
CA ILE A 62 -80.41 -9.88 -27.14
C ILE A 62 -79.45 -10.03 -25.94
N LYS A 63 -79.90 -10.62 -24.83
CA LYS A 63 -79.07 -10.86 -23.65
C LYS A 63 -77.91 -11.81 -23.96
N ILE A 64 -78.17 -12.91 -24.68
CA ILE A 64 -77.14 -13.87 -25.10
C ILE A 64 -76.10 -13.18 -25.99
N ASN A 65 -76.52 -12.36 -26.95
CA ASN A 65 -75.61 -11.65 -27.85
C ASN A 65 -74.73 -10.62 -27.11
N ARG A 66 -75.29 -9.91 -26.13
CA ARG A 66 -74.52 -9.02 -25.25
C ARG A 66 -73.46 -9.80 -24.47
N LEU A 67 -73.85 -10.91 -23.82
CA LEU A 67 -72.92 -11.75 -23.07
C LEU A 67 -71.81 -12.33 -23.96
N LYS A 68 -72.13 -12.75 -25.19
CA LYS A 68 -71.12 -13.20 -26.16
C LYS A 68 -70.09 -12.11 -26.47
N LYS A 69 -70.55 -10.86 -26.65
CA LYS A 69 -69.65 -9.71 -26.88
C LYS A 69 -68.74 -9.46 -25.67
N ASP A 70 -69.30 -9.45 -24.47
CA ASP A 70 -68.54 -9.24 -23.23
C ASP A 70 -67.47 -10.33 -23.03
N ILE A 71 -67.82 -11.60 -23.30
CA ILE A 71 -66.88 -12.73 -23.26
C ILE A 71 -65.74 -12.54 -24.26
N ILE A 72 -66.03 -12.11 -25.49
CA ILE A 72 -65.00 -11.87 -26.51
C ILE A 72 -64.04 -10.77 -26.07
N GLU A 73 -64.54 -9.68 -25.50
CA GLU A 73 -63.72 -8.57 -24.99
C GLU A 73 -62.84 -9.03 -23.82
N ILE A 74 -63.39 -9.79 -22.88
CA ILE A 74 -62.63 -10.37 -21.76
C ILE A 74 -61.54 -11.32 -22.28
N CYS A 75 -61.86 -12.20 -23.23
CA CYS A 75 -60.86 -13.10 -23.83
C CYS A 75 -59.71 -12.34 -24.50
N LYS A 76 -60.00 -11.24 -25.21
CA LYS A 76 -58.96 -10.37 -25.78
C LYS A 76 -58.09 -9.71 -24.70
N ALA A 77 -58.70 -9.24 -23.60
CA ALA A 77 -57.99 -8.67 -22.47
C ALA A 77 -57.06 -9.71 -21.81
N ILE A 78 -57.55 -10.93 -21.58
CA ILE A 78 -56.76 -12.05 -21.04
C ILE A 78 -55.57 -12.37 -21.96
N GLN A 79 -55.79 -12.47 -23.27
CA GLN A 79 -54.71 -12.73 -24.24
C GLN A 79 -53.63 -11.64 -24.20
N ASN A 80 -54.04 -10.37 -24.14
CA ASN A 80 -53.10 -9.25 -24.04
C ASN A 80 -52.32 -9.25 -22.72
N ALA A 81 -52.99 -9.53 -21.60
CA ALA A 81 -52.34 -9.69 -20.30
C ALA A 81 -51.33 -10.85 -20.32
N ASN A 82 -51.69 -11.99 -20.91
CA ASN A 82 -50.79 -13.14 -21.03
C ASN A 82 -49.53 -12.83 -21.87
N LYS A 83 -49.68 -12.07 -22.96
CA LYS A 83 -48.54 -11.58 -23.75
C LYS A 83 -47.60 -10.72 -22.92
N LYS A 84 -48.15 -9.78 -22.13
CA LYS A 84 -47.36 -8.93 -21.22
C LYS A 84 -46.62 -9.76 -20.17
N ILE A 85 -47.32 -10.67 -19.49
CA ILE A 85 -46.72 -11.57 -18.48
C ILE A 85 -45.57 -12.37 -19.09
N THR A 86 -45.80 -12.96 -20.28
CA THR A 86 -44.78 -13.75 -20.99
C THR A 86 -43.55 -12.91 -21.33
N HIS A 87 -43.74 -11.68 -21.80
CA HIS A 87 -42.65 -10.74 -22.09
C HIS A 87 -41.86 -10.40 -20.83
N THR A 88 -42.53 -10.01 -19.74
CA THR A 88 -41.89 -9.71 -18.45
C THR A 88 -41.12 -10.93 -17.92
N PHE A 89 -41.66 -12.13 -18.06
CA PHE A 89 -40.97 -13.35 -17.65
C PHE A 89 -39.69 -13.62 -18.45
N ALA A 90 -39.71 -13.34 -19.76
CA ALA A 90 -38.52 -13.44 -20.60
C ALA A 90 -37.43 -12.42 -20.19
N GLU A 91 -37.82 -11.19 -19.85
CA GLU A 91 -36.90 -10.18 -19.33
C GLU A 91 -36.30 -10.59 -17.97
N LEU A 92 -37.12 -11.12 -17.06
CA LEU A 92 -36.64 -11.61 -15.77
C LEU A 92 -35.65 -12.76 -15.92
N LYS A 93 -35.86 -13.68 -16.87
CA LYS A 93 -34.89 -14.73 -17.21
C LYS A 93 -33.55 -14.15 -17.68
N LYS A 94 -33.57 -13.12 -18.53
CA LYS A 94 -32.34 -12.42 -18.97
C LYS A 94 -31.62 -11.77 -17.79
N LYS A 95 -32.35 -11.04 -16.94
CA LYS A 95 -31.79 -10.41 -15.73
C LYS A 95 -31.19 -11.44 -14.77
N LYS A 96 -31.84 -12.60 -14.58
CA LYS A 96 -31.31 -13.70 -13.76
C LYS A 96 -29.95 -14.20 -14.29
N LYS A 97 -29.80 -14.33 -15.61
CA LYS A 97 -28.54 -14.73 -16.23
C LYS A 97 -27.44 -13.69 -15.96
N LEU A 98 -27.73 -12.40 -16.17
CA LEU A 98 -26.80 -11.30 -15.90
C LEU A 98 -26.37 -11.25 -14.43
N ILE A 99 -27.30 -11.45 -13.49
CA ILE A 99 -26.96 -11.50 -12.06
C ILE A 99 -25.95 -12.63 -11.79
N LYS A 100 -26.17 -13.82 -12.36
CA LYS A 100 -25.25 -14.96 -12.20
C LYS A 100 -23.86 -14.66 -12.75
N GLU A 101 -23.78 -14.07 -13.94
CA GLU A 101 -22.51 -13.67 -14.56
C GLU A 101 -21.77 -12.63 -13.71
N ASN A 102 -22.49 -11.62 -13.20
CA ASN A 102 -21.92 -10.60 -12.32
C ASN A 102 -21.42 -11.17 -10.99
N THR A 103 -22.16 -12.10 -10.38
CA THR A 103 -21.73 -12.78 -9.15
C THR A 103 -20.44 -13.56 -9.38
N GLN A 104 -20.34 -14.30 -10.48
CA GLN A 104 -19.13 -15.03 -10.82
C GLN A 104 -17.93 -14.07 -11.04
N CYS A 105 -18.14 -12.98 -11.77
CA CYS A 105 -17.09 -11.97 -11.97
C CYS A 105 -16.62 -11.34 -10.65
N MET A 106 -17.53 -11.07 -9.71
CA MET A 106 -17.16 -10.57 -8.38
C MET A 106 -16.32 -11.58 -7.59
N GLU A 107 -16.65 -12.88 -7.65
CA GLU A 107 -15.86 -13.94 -7.03
C GLU A 107 -14.44 -14.03 -7.64
N GLU A 108 -14.32 -13.90 -8.95
CA GLU A 108 -13.03 -13.88 -9.66
C GLU A 108 -12.18 -12.68 -9.21
N ILE A 109 -12.75 -11.46 -9.20
CA ILE A 109 -12.07 -10.25 -8.72
C ILE A 109 -11.62 -10.41 -7.26
N TYR A 110 -12.48 -10.94 -6.39
CA TYR A 110 -12.15 -11.17 -4.99
C TYR A 110 -10.95 -12.13 -4.85
N ASN A 111 -10.94 -13.23 -5.59
CA ASN A 111 -9.84 -14.19 -5.58
C ASN A 111 -8.53 -13.57 -6.09
N ASP A 112 -8.58 -12.72 -7.11
CA ASP A 112 -7.40 -12.03 -7.62
C ASP A 112 -6.83 -11.02 -6.62
N VAL A 113 -7.69 -10.31 -5.89
CA VAL A 113 -7.27 -9.42 -4.78
C VAL A 113 -6.57 -10.23 -3.68
N LEU A 114 -7.14 -11.37 -3.28
CA LEU A 114 -6.51 -12.25 -2.30
C LEU A 114 -5.13 -12.75 -2.75
N LYS A 115 -4.98 -13.18 -4.01
CA LYS A 115 -3.69 -13.61 -4.56
C LYS A 115 -2.65 -12.50 -4.58
N LYS A 116 -3.03 -11.28 -5.00
CA LYS A 116 -2.13 -10.13 -4.99
C LYS A 116 -1.66 -9.78 -3.58
N ASN A 117 -2.57 -9.79 -2.61
CA ASN A 117 -2.22 -9.54 -1.21
C ASN A 117 -1.28 -10.63 -0.65
N ALA A 118 -1.51 -11.89 -1.01
CA ALA A 118 -0.63 -12.99 -0.61
C ALA A 118 0.80 -12.80 -1.16
N MET A 119 0.94 -12.46 -2.46
CA MET A 119 2.26 -12.18 -3.06
C MET A 119 2.95 -10.98 -2.41
N HIS A 120 2.21 -9.90 -2.14
CA HIS A 120 2.77 -8.71 -1.49
C HIS A 120 3.27 -9.03 -0.06
N ASN A 121 2.55 -9.86 0.68
CA ASN A 121 2.99 -10.30 2.02
C ASN A 121 4.27 -11.15 1.95
N GLU A 122 4.38 -12.03 0.96
CA GLU A 122 5.57 -12.86 0.76
C GLU A 122 6.80 -12.01 0.38
N GLN A 123 6.62 -11.00 -0.48
CA GLN A 123 7.67 -10.06 -0.85
C GLN A 123 8.11 -9.21 0.35
N ASN A 124 7.17 -8.70 1.16
CA ASN A 124 7.48 -7.98 2.41
C ASN A 124 8.29 -8.84 3.39
N ASN A 125 7.91 -10.11 3.58
CA ASN A 125 8.64 -11.03 4.46
C ASN A 125 10.07 -11.27 3.97
N THR A 126 10.26 -11.37 2.65
CA THR A 126 11.57 -11.54 2.03
C THR A 126 12.44 -10.30 2.27
N THR A 127 11.89 -9.11 2.02
CA THR A 127 12.57 -7.82 2.27
C THR A 127 12.96 -7.68 3.74
N LEU A 128 12.05 -8.00 4.67
CA LEU A 128 12.31 -7.93 6.11
C LEU A 128 13.45 -8.88 6.53
N THR A 129 13.51 -10.06 5.93
CA THR A 129 14.57 -11.05 6.16
C THR A 129 15.93 -10.55 5.65
N ILE A 130 15.97 -9.95 4.45
CA ILE A 130 17.19 -9.35 3.90
C ILE A 130 17.68 -8.22 4.81
N LEU A 131 16.77 -7.34 5.24
CA LEU A 131 17.09 -6.21 6.11
C LEU A 131 17.65 -6.67 7.46
N ASN A 132 17.04 -7.67 8.08
CA ASN A 132 17.53 -8.25 9.33
C ASN A 132 18.93 -8.86 9.17
N ASN A 133 19.18 -9.60 8.08
CA ASN A 133 20.50 -10.14 7.79
C ASN A 133 21.56 -9.04 7.57
N PHE A 134 21.18 -7.94 6.93
CA PHE A 134 22.06 -6.77 6.78
C PHE A 134 22.42 -6.17 8.14
N PHE A 135 21.44 -5.95 9.02
CA PHE A 135 21.70 -5.40 10.36
C PHE A 135 22.61 -6.30 11.20
N ILE A 136 22.39 -7.62 11.20
CA ILE A 136 23.25 -8.58 11.90
C ILE A 136 24.69 -8.51 11.38
N LYS A 137 24.88 -8.47 10.05
CA LYS A 137 26.22 -8.36 9.45
C LYS A 137 26.89 -7.02 9.75
N LYS A 138 26.13 -5.92 9.73
CA LYS A 138 26.62 -4.58 10.08
C LYS A 138 27.13 -4.54 11.52
N GLU A 139 26.39 -5.15 12.45
CA GLU A 139 26.79 -5.24 13.85
C GLU A 139 28.08 -6.07 14.04
N LEU A 140 28.18 -7.23 13.39
CA LEU A 140 29.40 -8.05 13.40
C LEU A 140 30.62 -7.28 12.88
N HIS A 141 30.49 -6.62 11.73
CA HIS A 141 31.58 -5.83 11.15
C HIS A 141 32.02 -4.67 12.06
N ASN A 142 31.06 -4.01 12.72
CA ASN A 142 31.37 -2.96 13.70
C ASN A 142 32.13 -3.50 14.92
N ASN A 143 31.81 -4.70 15.37
CA ASN A 143 32.53 -5.35 16.48
C ASN A 143 33.97 -5.71 16.07
N ASP A 144 34.18 -6.21 14.86
CA ASP A 144 35.51 -6.50 14.32
C ASP A 144 36.36 -5.24 14.18
N LEU A 145 35.78 -4.14 13.67
CA LEU A 145 36.44 -2.83 13.59
C LEU A 145 36.85 -2.32 14.96
N LYS A 146 35.99 -2.41 15.97
CA LYS A 146 36.33 -2.03 17.36
C LYS A 146 37.50 -2.85 17.90
N LEU A 147 37.51 -4.16 17.64
CA LEU A 147 38.61 -5.04 18.06
C LEU A 147 39.93 -4.65 17.37
N LEU A 148 39.91 -4.45 16.05
CA LEU A 148 41.07 -4.03 15.27
C LEU A 148 41.63 -2.69 15.77
N LEU A 149 40.76 -1.73 16.03
CA LEU A 149 41.13 -0.41 16.53
C LEU A 149 41.81 -0.50 17.90
N LYS A 150 41.30 -1.36 18.79
CA LYS A 150 41.92 -1.64 20.10
C LYS A 150 43.32 -2.21 19.96
N VAL A 151 43.50 -3.20 19.08
CA VAL A 151 44.82 -3.81 18.80
C VAL A 151 45.81 -2.78 18.25
N LYS A 152 45.37 -1.92 17.33
CA LYS A 152 46.23 -0.88 16.75
C LYS A 152 46.63 0.18 17.78
N LYS A 153 45.70 0.62 18.64
CA LYS A 153 45.99 1.54 19.75
C LYS A 153 47.04 0.98 20.71
N GLU A 154 46.95 -0.31 21.05
CA GLU A 154 47.94 -0.95 21.93
C GLU A 154 49.33 -1.00 21.28
N LYS A 155 49.41 -1.36 19.99
CA LYS A 155 50.68 -1.33 19.24
C LYS A 155 51.31 0.06 19.23
N ILE A 156 50.52 1.11 18.99
CA ILE A 156 51.00 2.51 19.03
C ILE A 156 51.55 2.84 20.42
N LYS A 157 50.87 2.43 21.50
CA LYS A 157 51.31 2.65 22.87
C LYS A 157 52.67 1.98 23.15
N ILE A 158 52.85 0.74 22.71
CA ILE A 158 54.12 0.01 22.83
C ILE A 158 55.24 0.76 22.11
N VAL A 159 55.04 1.13 20.85
CA VAL A 159 56.04 1.86 20.06
C VAL A 159 56.39 3.20 20.72
N LYS A 160 55.37 3.95 21.19
CA LYS A 160 55.59 5.24 21.88
C LYS A 160 56.44 5.07 23.15
N ASN A 161 56.27 3.98 23.88
CA ASN A 161 57.08 3.68 25.06
C ASN A 161 58.52 3.32 24.68
N GLN A 162 58.72 2.51 23.63
CA GLN A 162 60.05 2.17 23.12
C GLN A 162 60.82 3.41 22.66
N VAL A 163 60.18 4.31 21.92
CA VAL A 163 60.79 5.58 21.48
C VAL A 163 61.21 6.42 22.68
N LYS A 164 60.36 6.55 23.71
CA LYS A 164 60.70 7.27 24.95
C LYS A 164 61.91 6.66 25.67
N GLU A 165 62.02 5.34 25.68
CA GLU A 165 63.16 4.65 26.31
C GLU A 165 64.46 4.86 25.53
N MET A 166 64.39 4.77 24.20
CA MET A 166 65.52 5.08 23.32
C MET A 166 66.01 6.51 23.51
N ASP A 167 65.09 7.47 23.59
CA ASP A 167 65.41 8.89 23.77
C ASP A 167 66.10 9.16 25.12
N LYS A 168 65.62 8.54 26.20
CA LYS A 168 66.30 8.56 27.52
C LYS A 168 67.73 8.01 27.44
N ASN A 169 67.92 6.90 26.73
CA ASN A 169 69.24 6.28 26.56
C ASN A 169 70.19 7.15 25.73
N ILE A 170 69.69 7.79 24.66
CA ILE A 170 70.47 8.75 23.85
C ILE A 170 70.89 9.94 24.71
N THR A 171 69.96 10.51 25.47
CA THR A 171 70.21 11.64 26.36
C THR A 171 71.26 11.32 27.43
N ALA A 172 71.18 10.13 28.04
CA ALA A 172 72.19 9.67 29.00
C ALA A 172 73.57 9.49 28.35
N LYS A 173 73.65 8.89 27.16
CA LYS A 173 74.91 8.74 26.41
C LYS A 173 75.51 10.10 26.02
N ARG A 174 74.69 11.04 25.53
CA ARG A 174 75.12 12.41 25.22
C ARG A 174 75.72 13.10 26.44
N SER A 175 75.05 12.99 27.59
CA SER A 175 75.54 13.56 28.87
C SER A 175 76.89 12.95 29.28
N ASN A 176 77.05 11.63 29.13
CA ASN A 176 78.32 10.95 29.42
C ASN A 176 79.46 11.37 28.48
N ILE A 177 79.17 11.56 27.18
CA ILE A 177 80.16 12.06 26.20
C ILE A 177 80.59 13.47 26.58
N ALA A 178 79.64 14.37 26.87
CA ALA A 178 79.95 15.74 27.30
C ALA A 178 80.82 15.76 28.57
N LEU A 179 80.54 14.87 29.54
CA LEU A 179 81.36 14.73 30.74
C LEU A 179 82.79 14.24 30.40
N LEU A 180 82.93 13.25 29.54
CA LEU A 180 84.24 12.74 29.11
C LEU A 180 85.04 13.80 28.37
N ASP A 181 84.41 14.53 27.46
CA ASP A 181 85.04 15.63 26.74
C ASP A 181 85.53 16.71 27.70
N SER A 182 84.72 17.11 28.68
CA SER A 182 85.13 18.11 29.68
C SER A 182 86.34 17.67 30.51
N ARG A 183 86.40 16.39 30.91
CA ARG A 183 87.54 15.81 31.64
C ARG A 183 88.79 15.75 30.77
N LEU A 184 88.64 15.39 29.50
CA LEU A 184 89.75 15.31 28.55
C LEU A 184 90.36 16.71 28.32
N THR A 185 89.51 17.73 28.14
CA THR A 185 89.95 19.13 28.00
C THR A 185 90.67 19.61 29.26
N ALA A 186 90.12 19.33 30.45
CA ALA A 186 90.76 19.69 31.71
C ALA A 186 92.14 19.02 31.86
N ASN A 187 92.24 17.72 31.56
CA ASN A 187 93.52 17.00 31.59
C ASN A 187 94.54 17.56 30.59
N LEU A 188 94.11 17.95 29.38
CA LEU A 188 94.98 18.58 28.38
C LEU A 188 95.51 19.93 28.87
N HIS A 189 94.68 20.74 29.51
CA HIS A 189 95.12 22.00 30.14
C HIS A 189 96.12 21.76 31.29
N THR A 190 95.90 20.73 32.11
CA THR A 190 96.86 20.34 33.16
C THR A 190 98.21 19.94 32.56
N ILE A 191 98.21 19.08 31.53
CA ILE A 191 99.45 18.66 30.85
C ILE A 191 100.16 19.87 30.22
N LYS A 192 99.41 20.77 29.58
CA LYS A 192 99.93 22.04 29.04
C LYS A 192 100.61 22.87 30.12
N GLY A 193 99.98 22.99 31.30
CA GLY A 193 100.53 23.67 32.48
C GLY A 193 101.86 23.06 32.93
N CYS A 194 101.90 21.75 33.16
CA CYS A 194 103.12 21.03 33.57
C CYS A 194 104.28 21.23 32.57
N ILE A 195 104.02 21.15 31.26
CA ILE A 195 105.06 21.36 30.24
C ILE A 195 105.53 22.83 30.23
N GLY A 196 104.61 23.78 30.45
CA GLY A 196 104.92 25.20 30.60
C GLY A 196 105.85 25.49 31.79
N GLU A 197 105.57 24.88 32.95
CA GLU A 197 106.42 24.99 34.14
C GLU A 197 107.82 24.41 33.90
N LEU A 198 107.91 23.22 33.27
CA LEU A 198 109.18 22.59 32.90
C LEU A 198 110.01 23.44 31.93
N THR A 199 109.36 24.25 31.08
CA THR A 199 110.05 25.18 30.17
C THR A 199 110.49 26.47 30.87
N GLN A 200 109.75 26.96 31.87
CA GLN A 200 110.11 28.17 32.63
C GLN A 200 111.22 27.93 33.68
N MET A 201 111.28 26.74 34.30
CA MET A 201 112.30 26.41 35.31
C MET A 201 113.73 26.23 34.75
N GLY A 202 114.00 26.55 33.48
CA GLY A 202 115.35 26.54 32.91
C GLY A 202 115.98 25.16 32.72
N ALA A 203 115.28 24.05 33.03
CA ALA A 203 115.80 22.69 32.92
C ALA A 203 116.17 22.25 31.48
N ILE A 204 115.75 23.01 30.46
CA ILE A 204 116.08 22.75 29.04
C ILE A 204 117.31 23.55 28.57
N GLN A 205 117.74 24.58 29.30
CA GLN A 205 118.95 25.33 28.94
C GLN A 205 120.24 24.54 29.21
N THR A 206 120.18 23.42 29.95
CA THR A 206 121.36 22.61 30.32
C THR A 206 121.47 21.27 29.59
N ILE A 207 120.63 20.98 28.58
CA ILE A 207 120.73 19.75 27.78
C ILE A 207 120.91 20.09 26.30
N GLN A 208 122.18 20.05 25.89
CA GLN A 208 122.74 20.01 24.54
C GLN A 208 121.77 20.14 23.34
N ILE A 209 122.00 21.22 22.60
CA ILE A 209 121.56 21.54 21.25
C ILE A 209 121.86 20.36 20.31
N ASN A 210 120.88 19.46 20.08
CA ASN A 210 120.63 18.79 18.78
C ASN A 210 119.39 17.87 18.72
N LYS A 211 118.41 18.01 19.62
CA LYS A 211 117.08 17.39 19.43
C LYS A 211 116.06 18.48 19.14
N LYS A 212 115.50 18.47 17.92
CA LYS A 212 114.34 19.27 17.47
C LYS A 212 113.42 19.57 18.65
N ASN A 213 113.20 20.84 18.96
CA ASN A 213 112.54 21.41 20.14
C ASN A 213 111.26 20.67 20.64
N ILE A 214 111.44 19.50 21.28
CA ILE A 214 110.37 18.54 21.64
C ILE A 214 109.30 19.20 22.52
N PRO A 215 109.63 19.97 23.57
CA PRO A 215 108.62 20.60 24.43
C PRO A 215 107.72 21.59 23.67
N ARG A 216 108.30 22.34 22.72
CA ARG A 216 107.56 23.29 21.87
C ARG A 216 106.66 22.57 20.87
N ILE A 217 107.10 21.42 20.33
CA ILE A 217 106.28 20.55 19.48
C ILE A 217 105.13 19.96 20.29
N CYS A 218 105.38 19.46 21.51
CA CYS A 218 104.34 18.95 22.41
C CYS A 218 103.30 20.03 22.78
N LEU A 219 103.74 21.24 23.11
CA LEU A 219 102.85 22.38 23.38
C LEU A 219 101.99 22.73 22.16
N ASN A 220 102.56 22.75 20.94
CA ASN A 220 101.79 22.97 19.72
C ASN A 220 100.76 21.87 19.47
N ILE A 221 101.12 20.60 19.70
CA ILE A 221 100.18 19.48 19.56
C ILE A 221 99.05 19.59 20.58
N ILE A 222 99.36 19.89 21.84
CA ILE A 222 98.35 20.04 22.90
C ILE A 222 97.46 21.26 22.64
N ASN A 223 98.02 22.40 22.22
CA ASN A 223 97.24 23.57 21.83
C ASN A 223 96.29 23.26 20.66
N ASN A 224 96.77 22.59 19.62
CA ASN A 224 95.91 22.15 18.50
C ASN A 224 94.81 21.18 18.95
N LEU A 225 95.08 20.33 19.95
CA LEU A 225 94.08 19.41 20.51
C LEU A 225 93.04 20.15 21.37
N ILE A 226 93.47 21.11 22.19
CA ILE A 226 92.59 21.97 22.99
C ILE A 226 91.71 22.81 22.06
N GLU A 227 92.29 23.47 21.07
CA GLU A 227 91.56 24.27 20.07
C GLU A 227 90.56 23.41 19.28
N LYS A 228 90.89 22.16 18.94
CA LYS A 228 89.95 21.23 18.30
C LYS A 228 88.82 20.75 19.23
N GLN A 229 89.04 20.74 20.54
CA GLN A 229 88.01 20.38 21.53
C GLN A 229 87.14 21.58 21.92
N GLU A 230 87.72 22.77 22.05
CA GLU A 230 87.04 24.02 22.36
C GLU A 230 86.33 24.59 21.13
N GLY A 231 86.90 24.48 19.93
CA GLY A 231 86.28 24.84 18.66
C GLY A 231 85.12 23.93 18.24
N ARG A 232 84.91 22.80 18.93
CA ARG A 232 83.67 22.00 18.81
C ARG A 232 82.53 22.54 19.69
N LYS A 233 82.75 23.55 20.54
CA LYS A 233 81.69 24.17 21.35
C LYS A 233 80.67 24.96 20.53
N GLU A 234 80.95 25.28 19.25
CA GLU A 234 79.98 25.93 18.35
C GLU A 234 78.98 24.97 17.70
N THR A 235 79.15 23.65 17.82
CA THR A 235 78.13 22.67 17.43
C THR A 235 77.63 21.89 18.64
N VAL A 236 77.32 22.61 19.72
CA VAL A 236 76.21 22.18 20.57
C VAL A 236 74.95 22.36 19.72
N TRP A 237 74.56 21.30 19.02
CA TRP A 237 73.15 21.12 18.65
C TRP A 237 72.38 21.09 19.97
N ASP A 238 71.95 22.27 20.41
CA ASP A 238 70.93 22.44 21.41
C ASP A 238 69.65 21.82 20.83
N PRO A 239 69.15 20.69 21.37
CA PRO A 239 67.89 20.13 20.91
C PRO A 239 66.69 20.98 21.37
N HIS A 240 66.92 22.05 22.14
CA HIS A 240 65.88 22.93 22.67
C HIS A 240 65.80 24.30 21.99
N THR A 241 66.45 24.51 20.84
CA THR A 241 66.21 25.70 19.99
C THR A 241 65.46 25.43 18.69
N ASP A 242 64.91 24.23 18.49
CA ASP A 242 63.90 23.94 17.45
C ASP A 242 62.47 23.82 18.00
N ASP A 243 62.21 24.37 19.20
CA ASP A 243 60.88 24.65 19.71
C ASP A 243 60.65 26.17 19.73
N ASP A 244 60.55 26.80 18.56
CA ASP A 244 59.68 27.96 18.32
C ASP A 244 59.79 28.45 16.87
N LYS A 245 59.13 27.70 15.97
CA LYS A 245 58.47 28.18 14.73
C LYS A 245 57.99 27.01 13.85
N MET A 246 57.32 26.03 14.45
CA MET A 246 56.27 25.36 13.70
C MET A 246 54.99 26.13 13.98
N GLN A 247 54.66 27.03 13.05
CA GLN A 247 53.36 27.71 13.02
C GLN A 247 52.27 26.64 13.11
N THR A 248 51.72 26.49 14.32
CA THR A 248 50.36 26.02 14.49
C THR A 248 49.50 27.14 13.94
N ALA A 249 49.05 26.96 12.68
CA ALA A 249 47.93 27.73 12.20
C ALA A 249 46.78 27.50 13.19
N ASP A 250 46.34 28.59 13.80
CA ASP A 250 45.14 28.67 14.61
C ASP A 250 44.00 27.90 13.95
N ASN A 251 43.62 26.80 14.56
CA ASN A 251 42.23 26.42 14.69
C ASN A 251 42.02 26.08 16.16
N THR A 252 41.89 27.15 16.94
CA THR A 252 41.25 27.16 18.23
C THR A 252 39.85 26.56 18.10
N VAL A 253 39.69 25.31 18.53
CA VAL A 253 38.44 24.86 19.14
C VAL A 253 38.81 24.34 20.51
N ALA A 254 38.48 25.14 21.51
CA ALA A 254 38.55 24.76 22.91
C ALA A 254 37.75 23.47 23.12
N THR A 255 38.44 22.41 23.53
CA THR A 255 37.80 21.22 24.09
C THR A 255 37.46 21.52 25.55
N GLU A 256 36.27 22.05 25.80
CA GLU A 256 35.60 21.80 27.07
C GLU A 256 35.05 20.37 27.04
N ASN A 257 35.69 19.49 27.81
CA ASN A 257 35.09 18.24 28.24
C ASN A 257 33.87 18.54 29.11
N ARG A 258 32.68 18.52 28.51
CA ARG A 258 31.44 18.20 29.24
C ARG A 258 30.50 17.40 28.36
N GLU A 259 30.06 16.30 28.95
CA GLU A 259 28.87 15.50 28.61
C GLU A 259 28.98 14.52 27.43
N GLU A 260 29.18 13.28 27.85
CA GLU A 260 28.41 12.10 27.43
C GLU A 260 28.40 11.71 25.95
N GLU A 261 28.94 10.52 25.73
CA GLU A 261 28.73 9.65 24.58
C GLU A 261 27.26 9.60 24.13
N LYS A 262 26.88 10.50 23.22
CA LYS A 262 25.91 10.16 22.17
C LYS A 262 26.67 9.97 20.88
N LEU A 263 27.13 8.73 20.67
CA LEU A 263 27.29 8.18 19.33
C LEU A 263 25.89 8.07 18.71
N GLU A 264 25.34 9.22 18.32
CA GLU A 264 24.18 9.28 17.43
C GLU A 264 24.67 8.74 16.07
N LEU A 265 24.52 7.42 15.88
CA LEU A 265 24.59 6.76 14.59
C LEU A 265 23.43 7.27 13.72
N ARG A 266 23.52 8.52 13.28
CA ARG A 266 22.77 8.99 12.11
C ARG A 266 23.38 8.25 10.93
N LEU A 267 22.61 7.35 10.35
CA LEU A 267 22.86 6.79 9.02
C LEU A 267 23.29 7.96 8.13
N ASN A 268 24.50 7.89 7.56
CA ASN A 268 24.94 8.85 6.57
C ASN A 268 23.88 8.87 5.47
N THR A 269 23.44 10.05 5.06
CA THR A 269 22.39 10.30 4.05
C THR A 269 22.53 9.41 2.80
N GLN A 270 23.75 9.01 2.47
CA GLN A 270 24.07 8.06 1.41
C GLN A 270 23.55 6.63 1.66
N GLU A 271 23.64 6.10 2.88
CA GLU A 271 23.14 4.76 3.24
C GLU A 271 21.59 4.71 3.16
N PHE A 272 20.92 5.84 3.42
CA PHE A 272 19.46 5.94 3.29
C PHE A 272 19.02 5.98 1.82
N ILE A 273 19.74 6.72 0.98
CA ILE A 273 19.50 6.78 -0.47
C ILE A 273 19.73 5.41 -1.12
N GLU A 274 20.77 4.68 -0.70
CA GLU A 274 21.05 3.33 -1.21
C GLU A 274 20.00 2.30 -0.74
N LEU A 275 19.47 2.47 0.48
CA LEU A 275 18.37 1.63 0.98
C LEU A 275 17.05 1.92 0.23
N GLU A 276 16.74 3.18 -0.02
CA GLU A 276 15.53 3.60 -0.74
C GLU A 276 15.54 3.12 -2.19
N ASN A 277 16.71 3.16 -2.85
CA ASN A 277 16.90 2.61 -4.19
C ASN A 277 16.88 1.07 -4.26
N PHE A 278 17.14 0.37 -3.16
CA PHE A 278 17.05 -1.09 -3.10
C PHE A 278 15.62 -1.60 -2.87
N LEU A 279 14.75 -0.75 -2.29
CA LEU A 279 13.37 -1.08 -1.94
C LEU A 279 12.34 -0.70 -3.02
N LEU A 280 12.74 0.07 -4.03
CA LEU A 280 11.98 0.40 -5.26
C LEU A 280 12.24 -0.63 -6.36
#